data_AF-A0A9R1QWH6-F1
#
_entry.id   AF-A0A9R1QWH6-F1
#
_cell.length_a   1.000
_cell.length_b   1.000
_cell.length_c   1.000
_cell.angle_alpha   90.00
_cell.angle_beta   90.00
_cell.angle_gamma   90.00
#
_symmetry.space_group_name_H-M   'P 1'
#
loop_
_entity.id
_entity.type
_entity.pdbx_description
1 polymer ?
#
loop_
_entity_poly.entity_id
_entity_poly.type
_entity_poly.pdbx_seq_one_letter_code
_entity_poly.pdbx_strand_id
1 'polypeptide(L)'
;MKPLMEAAIVDVCSNTSTLLCGKMVIADLGCSSGPNAVALVSIALEAIHIHCLQFLQPPPEVCVLLNDLPDNDFNTVVKSLVTLHQSNNEPIVATGIVPGSFYERLFTSGSLHLVCSSNSLHWLSKV
;
A
#
# COMPACT_ATOMS: atom_id res chain seq x y z
N MET A 1 13.79 -4.27 -3.54
CA MET A 1 12.43 -4.23 -2.96
C MET A 1 11.37 -4.67 -3.96
N LYS A 2 11.29 -4.06 -5.17
CA LYS A 2 10.27 -4.38 -6.20
C LYS A 2 9.96 -5.89 -6.40
N PRO A 3 10.92 -6.79 -6.68
CA PRO A 3 10.61 -8.21 -6.94
C PRO A 3 10.06 -8.96 -5.72
N LEU A 4 10.46 -8.58 -4.51
CA LEU A 4 9.93 -9.17 -3.28
C LEU A 4 8.47 -8.76 -3.06
N MET A 5 8.15 -7.49 -3.37
CA MET A 5 6.80 -6.99 -3.22
C MET A 5 5.86 -7.58 -4.27
N GLU A 6 6.30 -7.67 -5.53
CA GLU A 6 5.54 -8.34 -6.59
C GLU A 6 5.21 -9.79 -6.21
N ALA A 7 6.21 -10.55 -5.71
CA ALA A 7 6.01 -11.92 -5.26
C ALA A 7 5.01 -12.00 -4.09
N ALA A 8 5.12 -11.11 -3.10
CA ALA A 8 4.19 -11.09 -1.96
C ALA A 8 2.76 -10.76 -2.38
N ILE A 9 2.59 -9.83 -3.34
CA ILE A 9 1.28 -9.47 -3.87
C ILE A 9 0.65 -10.63 -4.63
N VAL A 10 1.42 -11.30 -5.48
CA VAL A 10 0.96 -12.48 -6.22
C VAL A 10 0.52 -13.59 -5.26
N ASP A 11 1.26 -13.80 -4.16
CA ASP A 11 0.88 -14.78 -3.14
C ASP A 11 -0.44 -14.41 -2.43
N VAL A 12 -0.60 -13.13 -2.05
CA VAL A 12 -1.85 -12.63 -1.44
C VAL A 12 -3.04 -12.71 -2.41
N CYS A 13 -2.82 -12.47 -3.71
CA CYS A 13 -3.85 -12.62 -4.73
C CYS A 13 -4.19 -14.10 -5.01
N SER A 14 -3.20 -14.99 -4.98
CA SER A 14 -3.43 -16.41 -5.24
C SER A 14 -4.20 -17.11 -4.11
N ASN A 15 -4.19 -16.54 -2.90
CA ASN A 15 -4.92 -17.07 -1.77
C ASN A 15 -6.41 -16.71 -1.89
N THR A 16 -7.24 -17.70 -2.24
CA THR A 16 -8.69 -17.51 -2.43
C THR A 16 -9.38 -16.98 -1.18
N SER A 17 -8.84 -17.20 0.03
CA SER A 17 -9.44 -16.73 1.28
C SER A 17 -9.42 -15.20 1.42
N THR A 18 -8.39 -14.54 0.88
CA THR A 18 -8.18 -13.09 0.97
C THR A 18 -8.89 -12.33 -0.15
N LEU A 19 -9.00 -12.91 -1.35
CA LEU A 19 -9.74 -12.32 -2.47
C LEU A 19 -11.24 -12.62 -2.50
N LEU A 20 -11.76 -13.49 -1.61
CA LEU A 20 -13.19 -13.81 -1.50
C LEU A 20 -14.10 -12.58 -1.35
N CYS A 21 -13.57 -11.44 -0.90
CA CYS A 21 -14.32 -10.19 -0.75
C CYS A 21 -14.14 -9.19 -1.91
N GLY A 22 -13.26 -9.47 -2.89
CA GLY A 22 -12.96 -8.54 -3.98
C GLY A 22 -12.24 -7.27 -3.54
N LYS A 23 -11.58 -7.29 -2.38
CA LYS A 23 -10.89 -6.14 -1.78
C LYS A 23 -9.51 -6.53 -1.28
N MET A 24 -8.55 -5.62 -1.40
CA MET A 24 -7.20 -5.79 -0.88
C MET A 24 -6.79 -4.51 -0.16
N VAL A 25 -6.29 -4.65 1.07
CA VAL A 25 -5.84 -3.51 1.90
C VAL A 25 -4.35 -3.67 2.19
N ILE A 26 -3.57 -2.70 1.75
CA ILE A 26 -2.10 -2.66 1.82
C ILE A 26 -1.71 -1.48 2.71
N ALA A 27 -0.77 -1.69 3.63
CA ALA A 27 -0.21 -0.61 4.44
C ALA A 27 1.29 -0.43 4.18
N ASP A 28 1.73 0.82 4.03
CA ASP A 28 3.15 1.21 4.04
C ASP A 28 3.50 1.87 5.37
N LEU A 29 4.36 1.26 6.16
CA LEU A 29 4.78 1.75 7.49
C LEU A 29 6.10 2.51 7.40
N GLY A 30 6.00 3.84 7.53
CA GLY A 30 7.09 4.80 7.35
C GLY A 30 7.28 5.17 5.88
N CYS A 31 6.24 5.73 5.27
CA CYS A 31 6.22 6.07 3.84
C CYS A 31 7.08 7.29 3.48
N SER A 32 7.42 8.14 4.46
CA SER A 32 8.03 9.46 4.28
C SER A 32 7.18 10.39 3.39
N SER A 33 7.80 11.36 2.72
CA SER A 33 7.14 12.40 1.90
C SER A 33 7.62 12.46 0.45
N GLY A 34 8.63 11.67 0.09
CA GLY A 34 9.23 11.70 -1.24
C GLY A 34 8.47 10.89 -2.30
N PRO A 35 8.96 10.88 -3.55
CA PRO A 35 8.39 10.05 -4.63
C PRO A 35 8.28 8.56 -4.28
N ASN A 36 9.15 8.08 -3.40
CA ASN A 36 9.14 6.71 -2.92
C ASN A 36 7.86 6.34 -2.15
N ALA A 37 7.22 7.30 -1.47
CA ALA A 37 5.99 7.09 -0.70
C ALA A 37 4.85 6.59 -1.60
N VAL A 38 4.81 7.07 -2.85
CA VAL A 38 3.78 6.69 -3.84
C VAL A 38 4.28 5.63 -4.82
N ALA A 39 5.59 5.42 -4.94
CA ALA A 39 6.15 4.38 -5.79
C ALA A 39 5.68 2.97 -5.38
N LEU A 40 5.49 2.76 -4.07
CA LEU A 40 4.95 1.50 -3.54
C LEU A 40 3.54 1.22 -4.10
N VAL A 41 2.69 2.27 -4.16
CA VAL A 41 1.34 2.20 -4.72
C VAL A 41 1.41 1.73 -6.17
N SER A 42 2.24 2.39 -7.00
CA SER A 42 2.36 2.04 -8.43
C SER A 42 2.80 0.59 -8.64
N ILE A 43 3.83 0.14 -7.91
CA ILE A 43 4.31 -1.24 -8.05
C ILE A 43 3.24 -2.23 -7.61
N ALA A 44 2.49 -1.91 -6.54
CA ALA A 44 1.45 -2.81 -6.07
C ALA A 44 0.32 -2.96 -7.09
N LEU A 45 -0.12 -1.85 -7.68
CA LEU A 45 -1.14 -1.85 -8.72
C LEU A 45 -0.68 -2.59 -9.98
N GLU A 46 0.56 -2.35 -10.41
CA GLU A 46 1.16 -3.03 -11.56
C GLU A 46 1.18 -4.55 -11.34
N ALA A 47 1.61 -5.01 -10.16
CA ALA A 47 1.65 -6.43 -9.81
C ALA A 47 0.26 -7.07 -9.79
N ILE A 48 -0.73 -6.41 -9.18
CA ILE A 48 -2.12 -6.88 -9.13
C ILE A 48 -2.69 -6.97 -10.55
N HIS A 49 -2.47 -5.94 -11.37
CA HIS A 49 -2.98 -5.89 -12.73
C HIS A 49 -2.41 -7.02 -13.59
N ILE A 50 -1.08 -7.23 -13.54
CA ILE A 50 -0.42 -8.33 -14.26
C ILE A 50 -0.98 -9.69 -13.82
N HIS A 51 -1.16 -9.89 -12.51
CA HIS A 51 -1.71 -11.14 -11.98
C HIS A 51 -3.15 -11.37 -12.47
N CYS A 52 -4.02 -10.36 -12.37
CA CYS A 52 -5.41 -10.45 -12.80
C CYS A 52 -5.53 -10.74 -14.30
N LEU A 53 -4.70 -10.11 -15.14
CA LEU A 53 -4.62 -10.40 -16.57
C LEU A 53 -4.20 -11.85 -16.86
N GLN A 54 -3.19 -12.35 -16.14
CA GLN A 54 -2.68 -13.73 -16.32
C GLN A 54 -3.73 -14.79 -16.00
N PHE A 55 -4.56 -14.55 -14.97
CA PHE A 55 -5.56 -15.51 -14.51
C PHE A 55 -6.99 -15.20 -14.96
N LEU A 56 -7.17 -14.20 -15.84
CA LEU A 56 -8.48 -13.74 -16.33
C LEU A 56 -9.48 -13.42 -15.21
N GLN A 57 -8.98 -12.88 -14.10
CA GLN A 57 -9.79 -12.51 -12.94
C GLN A 57 -10.07 -11.00 -12.95
N PRO A 58 -11.23 -10.56 -12.42
CA PRO A 58 -11.47 -9.14 -12.22
C PRO A 58 -10.50 -8.59 -11.17
N PRO A 59 -9.92 -7.39 -11.39
CA PRO A 59 -9.07 -6.74 -10.38
C PRO A 59 -9.84 -6.44 -9.09
N PRO A 60 -9.27 -6.70 -7.91
CA PRO A 60 -9.89 -6.36 -6.63
C PRO A 60 -9.84 -4.85 -6.38
N GLU A 61 -10.77 -4.31 -5.59
CA GLU A 61 -10.68 -2.95 -5.06
C GLU A 61 -9.47 -2.84 -4.13
N VAL A 62 -8.51 -1.98 -4.46
CA VAL A 62 -7.27 -1.83 -3.71
C VAL A 62 -7.35 -0.60 -2.82
N CYS A 63 -7.09 -0.77 -1.53
CA CYS A 63 -6.90 0.33 -0.59
C CYS A 63 -5.44 0.37 -0.14
N VAL A 64 -4.73 1.46 -0.41
CA VAL A 64 -3.36 1.66 0.08
C VAL A 64 -3.33 2.72 1.18
N LEU A 65 -2.85 2.33 2.36
CA LEU A 65 -2.75 3.15 3.56
C LEU A 65 -1.29 3.53 3.80
N LEU A 66 -0.98 4.82 3.69
CA LEU A 66 0.36 5.36 3.90
C LEU A 66 0.49 5.86 5.34
N ASN A 67 1.34 5.20 6.12
CA ASN A 67 1.63 5.57 7.50
C ASN A 67 2.99 6.24 7.62
N ASP A 68 3.05 7.29 8.44
CA ASP A 68 4.27 7.86 8.98
C ASP A 68 3.94 8.63 10.28
N LEU A 69 4.94 9.19 10.93
CA LEU A 69 4.78 10.06 12.10
C LEU A 69 3.94 11.31 11.75
N PRO A 70 3.24 11.91 12.73
CA PRO A 70 2.42 13.11 12.50
C PRO A 70 3.16 14.30 11.90
N ASP A 71 4.47 14.40 12.13
CA ASP A 71 5.33 15.48 11.62
C ASP A 71 5.77 15.28 10.16
N ASN A 72 5.40 14.16 9.53
CA ASN A 72 5.66 13.92 8.11
C ASN A 72 4.85 14.89 7.23
N ASP A 73 5.42 15.27 6.09
CA ASP A 73 4.74 16.15 5.13
C ASP A 73 3.73 15.39 4.25
N PHE A 74 2.62 15.00 4.88
CA PHE A 74 1.50 14.36 4.19
C PHE A 74 0.86 15.25 3.12
N ASN A 75 1.05 16.57 3.14
CA ASN A 75 0.54 17.44 2.09
C ASN A 75 1.24 17.13 0.75
N THR A 76 2.56 16.92 0.78
CA THR A 76 3.32 16.50 -0.40
C THR A 76 2.93 15.09 -0.86
N VAL A 77 2.71 14.17 0.07
CA VAL A 77 2.21 12.81 -0.24
C VAL A 77 0.85 12.87 -0.95
N VAL A 78 -0.11 13.60 -0.39
CA VAL A 78 -1.47 13.72 -0.96
C VAL A 78 -1.45 14.35 -2.35
N LYS A 79 -0.65 15.41 -2.58
CA LYS A 79 -0.48 15.99 -3.92
C LYS A 79 0.06 14.97 -4.92
N SER A 80 1.03 14.15 -4.49
CA SER A 80 1.62 13.10 -5.32
C SER A 80 0.60 11.99 -5.64
N LEU A 81 -0.23 11.59 -4.65
CA LEU A 81 -1.31 10.63 -4.84
C LEU A 81 -2.37 11.14 -5.84
N VAL A 82 -2.77 12.41 -5.74
CA VAL A 82 -3.72 13.02 -6.68
C VAL A 82 -3.15 12.99 -8.11
N THR A 83 -1.85 13.30 -8.25
CA THR A 83 -1.16 13.24 -9.55
C THR A 83 -1.16 11.81 -10.11
N LEU A 84 -0.88 10.82 -9.26
CA LEU A 84 -0.89 9.41 -9.63
C LEU A 84 -2.28 8.91 -10.06
N HIS A 85 -3.34 9.32 -9.35
CA HIS A 85 -4.72 9.00 -9.74
C HIS A 85 -5.13 9.67 -11.05
N GLN A 86 -4.60 10.86 -11.37
CA GLN A 86 -4.87 11.52 -12.64
C GLN A 86 -4.14 10.85 -13.81
N SER A 87 -2.98 10.24 -13.56
CA SER A 87 -2.21 9.52 -14.59
C SER A 87 -2.70 8.09 -14.81
N ASN A 88 -3.16 7.43 -13.75
CA ASN A 88 -3.69 6.07 -13.81
C ASN A 88 -5.21 6.17 -13.92
N ASN A 89 -5.76 5.97 -15.13
CA ASN A 89 -7.21 5.95 -15.41
C ASN A 89 -7.97 4.77 -14.75
N GLU A 90 -7.46 4.24 -13.64
CA GLU A 90 -7.95 3.04 -12.96
C GLU A 90 -8.73 3.43 -11.69
N PRO A 91 -10.07 3.39 -11.70
CA PRO A 91 -10.93 3.82 -10.59
C PRO A 91 -10.93 2.85 -9.39
N ILE A 92 -10.04 1.86 -9.39
CA ILE A 92 -10.09 0.68 -8.51
C ILE A 92 -9.29 0.93 -7.21
N VAL A 93 -8.69 2.11 -7.05
CA VAL A 93 -7.72 2.40 -6.00
C VAL A 93 -8.21 3.50 -5.07
N ALA A 94 -8.39 3.14 -3.80
CA ALA A 94 -8.53 4.08 -2.71
C ALA A 94 -7.18 4.30 -2.03
N THR A 95 -6.84 5.55 -1.71
CA THR A 95 -5.63 5.86 -0.95
C THR A 95 -5.97 6.63 0.31
N GLY A 96 -5.27 6.34 1.39
CA GLY A 96 -5.47 6.95 2.70
C GLY A 96 -4.15 7.22 3.39
N ILE A 97 -4.16 8.17 4.31
CA ILE A 97 -3.02 8.46 5.20
C ILE A 97 -3.38 8.04 6.62
N VAL A 98 -2.39 7.53 7.35
CA VAL A 98 -2.55 7.08 8.73
C VAL A 98 -1.42 7.70 9.56
N PRO A 99 -1.60 8.91 10.10
CA PRO A 99 -0.58 9.55 10.92
C PRO A 99 -0.46 8.84 12.28
N GLY A 100 0.76 8.51 12.68
CA GLY A 100 1.04 7.89 13.98
C GLY A 100 2.28 7.01 13.98
N SER A 101 2.78 6.67 15.16
CA SER A 101 3.89 5.71 15.29
C SER A 101 3.40 4.29 15.00
N PHE A 102 4.07 3.58 14.10
CA PHE A 102 3.82 2.15 13.87
C PHE A 102 4.29 1.24 15.01
N TYR A 103 4.92 1.78 16.06
CA TYR A 103 5.16 1.06 17.31
C TYR A 103 3.91 0.96 18.20
N GLU A 104 2.84 1.67 17.83
CA GLU A 104 1.54 1.64 18.48
C GLU A 104 0.48 1.03 17.56
N ARG A 105 -0.73 0.82 18.08
CA ARG A 105 -1.85 0.31 17.27
C ARG A 105 -2.33 1.39 16.29
N LEU A 106 -2.18 1.13 14.99
CA LEU A 106 -2.69 1.98 13.92
C LEU A 106 -3.96 1.44 13.23
N PHE A 107 -4.15 0.12 13.25
CA PHE A 107 -5.21 -0.56 12.50
C PHE A 107 -6.05 -1.49 13.40
N THR A 108 -7.28 -1.74 12.97
CA THR A 108 -8.16 -2.74 13.59
C THR A 108 -7.66 -4.17 13.32
N SER A 109 -8.00 -5.11 14.19
CA SER A 109 -7.62 -6.51 13.99
C SER A 109 -8.27 -7.08 12.72
N GLY A 110 -7.49 -7.75 11.88
CA GLY A 110 -7.98 -8.41 10.66
C GLY A 110 -8.30 -7.49 9.48
N SER A 111 -7.91 -6.22 9.51
CA SER A 111 -8.23 -5.26 8.43
C SER A 111 -7.18 -5.11 7.34
N LEU A 112 -5.99 -5.69 7.49
CA LEU A 112 -4.88 -5.58 6.54
C LEU A 112 -4.59 -6.94 5.89
N HIS A 113 -4.25 -6.90 4.60
CA HIS A 113 -3.88 -8.08 3.82
C HIS A 113 -2.36 -8.14 3.58
N LEU A 114 -1.74 -6.97 3.39
CA LEU A 114 -0.30 -6.84 3.18
C LEU A 114 0.23 -5.64 3.95
N VAL A 115 1.40 -5.80 4.56
CA VAL A 115 2.12 -4.72 5.26
C VAL A 115 3.53 -4.65 4.71
N CYS A 116 3.94 -3.46 4.32
CA CYS A 116 5.26 -3.15 3.82
C CYS A 116 5.94 -2.15 4.75
N SER A 117 7.25 -2.27 4.92
CA SER A 117 8.08 -1.23 5.55
C SER A 117 9.46 -1.29 4.92
N SER A 118 9.95 -0.15 4.46
CA SER A 118 11.23 -0.05 3.79
C SER A 118 12.07 1.03 4.46
N ASN A 119 13.15 0.61 5.13
CA ASN A 119 14.09 1.52 5.76
C ASN A 119 13.50 2.38 6.91
N SER A 120 12.49 1.84 7.61
CA SER A 120 11.81 2.56 8.71
C SER A 120 11.94 1.83 10.06
N LEU A 121 12.01 0.49 10.06
CA LEU A 121 12.08 -0.33 11.28
C LEU A 121 13.37 -0.17 12.11
N HIS A 122 14.42 0.44 11.57
CA HIS A 122 15.68 0.64 12.28
C HIS A 122 15.65 1.83 13.26
N TRP A 123 14.61 2.67 13.20
CA TRP A 123 14.43 3.81 14.08
C TRP A 123 13.82 3.41 15.42
N LEU A 124 14.58 3.49 16.51
CA LEU A 124 14.04 3.17 17.84
C LEU A 124 12.92 4.15 18.24
N SER A 125 11.91 3.64 18.96
CA SER A 125 10.79 4.45 19.45
C SER A 125 11.19 5.51 20.49
N LYS A 126 12.31 5.27 21.19
CA LYS A 126 12.90 6.14 22.21
C LYS A 126 14.42 6.03 22.15
N VAL A 127 15.09 7.09 22.57
CA VAL A 127 16.55 7.17 22.74
C VAL A 127 16.89 7.07 24.21
#